data_AF-A0A7J2VAV4-F1
#
_entry.id   AF-A0A7J2VAV4-F1
#
_cell.length_a   1.000
_cell.length_b   1.000
_cell.length_c   1.000
_cell.angle_alpha   90.00
_cell.angle_beta   90.00
_cell.angle_gamma   90.00
#
_symmetry.space_group_name_H-M   'P 1'
#
loop_
_entity.id
_entity.type
_entity.pdbx_description
1 polymer ?
#
loop_
_entity_poly.entity_id
_entity_poly.type
_entity_poly.pdbx_seq_one_letter_code
_entity_poly.pdbx_strand_id
1 'polypeptide(L)'
;MSAEVKTYIVSYATPDVTLKLVYYVGHFLDSSGVFEVVDRGMDQYRVRWIVSRTAVRRVVELLTIPRLGRIVGEKIVVPGSSSSFNFTLEFSIRPNREVVILVSGKCSGDLDKCRRFVDLYLAALSAYVKNPPLTTLTTILNLPLPQITRALPTPTHPTPPPTPSMEKPITPAPKPAETAPPTPPPRSEVKIPEVKAPLIDPSEALDVVNLATVVIKSPIVSMHVFKPGWSIEDLLFYFTKESSKLRDYTYGISTVKSNTDLDLSIYLDREGNIVAWRGWVKGKEYDISKPYLLLELLKDYSNRELRVRIYGVKK
;
A
#
# COMPACT_ATOMS: atom_id res chain seq x y z
N MET A 1 9.93 -3.50 -37.01
CA MET A 1 10.99 -3.93 -36.06
C MET A 1 10.40 -3.97 -34.66
N SER A 2 10.66 -5.02 -33.88
CA SER A 2 10.19 -5.14 -32.49
C SER A 2 11.37 -5.03 -31.53
N ALA A 3 11.23 -4.25 -30.47
CA ALA A 3 12.23 -4.16 -29.40
C ALA A 3 11.87 -5.07 -28.24
N GLU A 4 12.86 -5.74 -27.64
CA GLU A 4 12.71 -6.58 -26.45
C GLU A 4 13.33 -5.89 -25.22
N VAL A 5 12.61 -5.92 -24.10
CA VAL A 5 13.07 -5.44 -22.78
C VAL A 5 13.08 -6.63 -21.83
N LYS A 6 14.16 -6.84 -21.08
CA LYS A 6 14.24 -7.91 -20.07
C LYS A 6 14.67 -7.33 -18.74
N THR A 7 14.00 -7.72 -17.66
CA THR A 7 14.37 -7.33 -16.29
C THR A 7 13.89 -8.39 -15.30
N TYR A 8 14.29 -8.23 -14.04
CA TYR A 8 13.79 -9.03 -12.93
C TYR A 8 13.33 -8.13 -11.79
N ILE A 9 12.28 -8.56 -11.09
CA ILE A 9 11.74 -7.90 -9.90
C ILE A 9 11.81 -8.91 -8.76
N VAL A 10 12.24 -8.45 -7.59
CA VAL A 10 12.26 -9.26 -6.37
C VAL A 10 11.05 -8.88 -5.53
N SER A 11 10.30 -9.88 -5.08
CA SER A 11 9.22 -9.75 -4.11
C SER A 11 9.56 -10.48 -2.82
N TYR A 12 9.23 -9.83 -1.70
CA TYR A 12 9.32 -10.41 -0.35
C TYR A 12 8.02 -11.09 0.08
N ALA A 13 6.97 -11.04 -0.75
CA ALA A 13 5.72 -11.74 -0.52
C ALA A 13 5.84 -13.23 -0.91
N THR A 14 4.87 -14.05 -0.50
CA THR A 14 4.80 -15.45 -0.94
C THR A 14 4.56 -15.53 -2.45
N PRO A 15 4.88 -16.67 -3.11
CA PRO A 15 4.64 -16.85 -4.55
C PRO A 15 3.20 -16.57 -4.94
N ASP A 16 2.23 -17.00 -4.14
CA ASP A 16 0.80 -16.82 -4.39
C ASP A 16 0.36 -15.36 -4.30
N VAL A 17 0.85 -14.63 -3.30
CA VAL A 17 0.55 -13.20 -3.16
C VAL A 17 1.19 -12.43 -4.31
N THR A 18 2.45 -12.75 -4.65
CA THR A 18 3.17 -12.16 -5.78
C THR A 18 2.43 -12.40 -7.09
N LEU A 19 1.92 -13.61 -7.29
CA LEU A 19 1.11 -13.98 -8.45
C LEU A 19 -0.12 -13.09 -8.57
N LYS A 20 -0.88 -12.93 -7.48
CA LYS A 20 -2.07 -12.07 -7.48
C LYS A 20 -1.70 -10.60 -7.72
N LEU A 21 -0.63 -10.09 -7.12
CA LEU A 21 -0.19 -8.70 -7.30
C LEU A 21 0.15 -8.36 -8.76
N VAL A 22 0.68 -9.31 -9.51
CA VAL A 22 0.99 -9.15 -10.94
C VAL A 22 -0.23 -9.42 -11.83
N TYR A 23 -1.05 -10.42 -11.47
CA TYR A 23 -2.21 -10.83 -12.25
C TYR A 23 -3.35 -9.80 -12.20
N TYR A 24 -3.64 -9.23 -11.04
CA TYR A 24 -4.72 -8.24 -10.86
C TYR A 24 -4.24 -6.83 -11.21
N VAL A 25 -3.91 -6.63 -12.49
CA VAL A 25 -3.31 -5.39 -13.04
C VAL A 25 -4.09 -4.13 -12.66
N GLY A 26 -5.43 -4.18 -12.64
CA GLY A 26 -6.26 -3.04 -12.24
C GLY A 26 -5.94 -2.52 -10.83
N HIS A 27 -5.69 -3.41 -9.87
CA HIS A 27 -5.31 -3.01 -8.51
C HIS A 27 -3.94 -2.32 -8.48
N PHE A 28 -2.99 -2.81 -9.28
CA PHE A 28 -1.70 -2.14 -9.45
C PHE A 28 -1.89 -0.73 -10.04
N LEU A 29 -2.66 -0.60 -11.12
CA LEU A 29 -2.90 0.70 -11.77
C LEU A 29 -3.56 1.69 -10.82
N ASP A 30 -4.59 1.27 -10.07
CA ASP A 30 -5.29 2.10 -9.09
C ASP A 30 -4.41 2.51 -7.91
N SER A 31 -3.47 1.66 -7.50
CA SER A 31 -2.70 1.86 -6.26
C SER A 31 -1.32 2.45 -6.48
N SER A 32 -0.77 2.36 -7.70
CA SER A 32 0.62 2.77 -7.98
C SER A 32 0.86 4.27 -7.81
N GLY A 33 -0.17 5.11 -8.01
CA GLY A 33 -0.08 6.56 -8.00
C GLY A 33 0.75 7.17 -9.15
N VAL A 34 1.37 6.33 -9.99
CA VAL A 34 2.17 6.74 -11.15
C VAL A 34 1.29 7.00 -12.37
N PHE A 35 0.16 6.32 -12.44
CA PHE A 35 -0.75 6.29 -13.58
C PHE A 35 -2.06 7.00 -13.25
N GLU A 36 -2.46 7.98 -14.06
CA GLU A 36 -3.76 8.62 -13.93
C GLU A 36 -4.80 7.75 -14.65
N VAL A 37 -5.61 7.03 -13.88
CA VAL A 37 -6.71 6.21 -14.40
C VAL A 37 -7.86 7.11 -14.81
N VAL A 38 -8.14 7.19 -16.10
CA VAL A 38 -9.21 8.02 -16.70
C VAL A 38 -10.54 7.27 -16.73
N ASP A 39 -10.49 5.97 -16.97
CA ASP A 39 -11.68 5.12 -17.06
C ASP A 39 -11.41 3.71 -16.52
N ARG A 40 -12.40 3.16 -15.80
CA ARG A 40 -12.38 1.83 -15.19
C ARG A 40 -13.46 0.98 -15.85
N GLY A 41 -13.16 0.48 -17.04
CA GLY A 41 -14.03 -0.46 -17.73
C GLY A 41 -14.06 -1.82 -17.02
N MET A 42 -15.03 -2.66 -17.41
CA MET A 42 -15.17 -4.00 -16.83
C MET A 42 -13.93 -4.86 -17.08
N ASP A 43 -13.42 -4.83 -18.32
CA ASP A 43 -12.31 -5.69 -18.74
C ASP A 43 -10.97 -4.95 -18.91
N GLN A 44 -11.01 -3.61 -19.01
CA GLN A 44 -9.84 -2.80 -19.32
C GLN A 44 -9.88 -1.44 -18.65
N TYR A 45 -8.69 -0.92 -18.35
CA TYR A 45 -8.43 0.40 -17.82
C TYR A 45 -7.96 1.30 -18.94
N ARG A 46 -8.39 2.56 -18.91
CA ARG A 46 -7.79 3.63 -19.71
C ARG A 46 -6.94 4.51 -18.82
N VAL A 47 -5.66 4.58 -19.13
CA VAL A 47 -4.64 5.27 -18.34
C VAL A 47 -4.08 6.42 -19.14
N ARG A 48 -3.95 7.58 -18.51
CA ARG A 48 -3.27 8.74 -19.06
C ARG A 48 -1.81 8.74 -18.64
N TRP A 49 -0.93 8.82 -19.63
CA TRP A 49 0.51 8.96 -19.43
C TRP A 49 1.03 10.29 -20.01
N ILE A 50 1.77 11.04 -19.21
CA ILE A 50 2.39 12.31 -19.63
C ILE A 50 3.79 12.01 -20.16
N VAL A 51 3.96 12.07 -21.49
CA VAL A 51 5.20 11.69 -22.20
C VAL A 51 6.28 12.74 -22.06
N SER A 52 5.90 14.02 -22.03
CA SER A 52 6.80 15.16 -21.88
C SER A 52 6.14 16.31 -21.11
N ARG A 53 6.92 16.95 -20.26
CA ARG A 53 6.58 18.19 -19.55
C ARG A 53 7.46 19.32 -20.06
N THR A 54 7.35 19.68 -21.34
CA THR A 54 7.92 20.96 -21.80
C THR A 54 6.97 22.09 -21.42
N ALA A 55 7.52 23.29 -21.16
CA ALA A 55 6.80 24.46 -20.65
C ALA A 55 5.62 24.93 -21.52
N VAL A 56 5.54 24.47 -22.77
CA VAL A 56 4.60 24.98 -23.79
C VAL A 56 3.49 23.99 -24.12
N ARG A 57 3.70 22.67 -23.97
CA ARG A 57 2.67 21.68 -24.31
C ARG A 57 2.90 20.35 -23.58
N ARG A 58 1.91 19.89 -22.82
CA ARG A 58 1.91 18.52 -22.26
C ARG A 58 1.52 17.55 -23.36
N VAL A 59 2.46 16.69 -23.79
CA VAL A 59 2.14 15.58 -24.68
C VAL A 59 1.61 14.44 -23.82
N VAL A 60 0.36 14.06 -24.09
CA VAL A 60 -0.38 13.08 -23.32
C VAL A 60 -0.72 11.91 -24.22
N GLU A 61 -0.45 10.70 -23.76
CA GLU A 61 -0.84 9.46 -24.44
C GLU A 61 -1.88 8.74 -23.58
N LEU A 62 -2.93 8.21 -24.21
CA LEU A 62 -3.92 7.36 -23.57
C LEU A 62 -3.62 5.91 -23.88
N LEU A 63 -3.44 5.11 -22.84
CA LEU A 63 -3.19 3.69 -22.92
C LEU A 63 -4.40 2.89 -22.50
N THR A 64 -4.60 1.75 -23.14
CA THR A 64 -5.59 0.74 -22.78
C THR A 64 -4.86 -0.49 -22.28
N ILE A 65 -5.15 -0.89 -21.04
CA ILE A 65 -4.47 -1.99 -20.34
C ILE A 65 -5.56 -2.88 -19.72
N PRO A 66 -5.50 -4.22 -19.85
CA PRO A 66 -6.52 -5.09 -19.29
C PRO A 66 -6.50 -5.02 -17.76
N ARG A 67 -7.67 -5.24 -17.16
CA ARG A 67 -7.82 -5.29 -15.71
C ARG A 67 -7.11 -6.50 -15.10
N LEU A 68 -7.05 -7.59 -15.84
CA LEU A 68 -6.43 -8.85 -15.45
C LEU A 68 -5.35 -9.24 -16.47
N GLY A 69 -4.27 -9.84 -15.99
CA GLY A 69 -3.34 -10.54 -16.86
C GLY A 69 -3.97 -11.82 -17.42
N ARG A 70 -3.49 -12.28 -18.57
CA ARG A 70 -3.87 -13.56 -19.15
C ARG A 70 -2.85 -14.62 -18.76
N ILE A 71 -3.28 -15.78 -18.30
CA ILE A 71 -2.36 -16.91 -18.07
C ILE A 71 -2.13 -17.62 -19.40
N VAL A 72 -0.86 -17.76 -19.78
CA VAL A 72 -0.43 -18.51 -20.97
C VAL A 72 0.71 -19.43 -20.55
N GLY A 73 0.41 -20.72 -20.40
CA GLY A 73 1.33 -21.68 -19.77
C GLY A 73 1.67 -21.25 -18.34
N GLU A 74 2.96 -21.10 -18.05
CA GLU A 74 3.45 -20.67 -16.73
C GLU A 74 3.69 -19.16 -16.61
N LYS A 75 3.18 -18.37 -17.57
CA LYS A 75 3.40 -16.92 -17.61
C LYS A 75 2.09 -16.15 -17.45
N ILE A 76 2.18 -14.98 -16.82
CA ILE A 76 1.15 -13.95 -16.91
C ILE A 76 1.51 -13.04 -18.08
N VAL A 77 0.57 -12.79 -18.98
CA VAL A 77 0.73 -11.93 -20.14
C VAL A 77 -0.20 -10.73 -20.01
N VAL A 78 0.38 -9.53 -20.04
CA VAL A 78 -0.33 -8.25 -19.98
C VAL A 78 -0.08 -7.49 -21.28
N PRO A 79 -1.00 -7.57 -22.26
CA PRO A 79 -0.95 -6.71 -23.43
C PRO A 79 -1.38 -5.29 -23.07
N GLY A 80 -0.94 -4.30 -23.85
CA GLY A 80 -1.48 -2.95 -23.78
C GLY A 80 -1.25 -2.19 -25.07
N SER A 81 -2.06 -1.17 -25.29
CA SER A 81 -2.05 -0.40 -26.54
C SER A 81 -2.27 1.08 -26.30
N SER A 82 -1.83 1.89 -27.24
CA SER A 82 -2.05 3.34 -27.31
C SER A 82 -2.25 3.74 -28.76
N SER A 83 -2.47 5.02 -29.02
CA SER A 83 -2.48 5.56 -30.39
C SER A 83 -1.14 5.42 -31.11
N SER A 84 -0.02 5.48 -30.39
CA SER A 84 1.32 5.51 -31.01
C SER A 84 2.06 4.17 -30.98
N PHE A 85 1.74 3.27 -30.05
CA PHE A 85 2.47 2.01 -29.85
C PHE A 85 1.64 0.94 -29.15
N ASN A 86 2.09 -0.32 -29.29
CA ASN A 86 1.60 -1.47 -28.52
C ASN A 86 2.74 -2.11 -27.75
N PHE A 87 2.40 -2.67 -26.59
CA PHE A 87 3.33 -3.41 -25.75
C PHE A 87 2.73 -4.73 -25.27
N THR A 88 3.58 -5.66 -24.89
CA THR A 88 3.18 -6.90 -24.20
C THR A 88 4.23 -7.25 -23.17
N LEU A 89 3.80 -7.41 -21.92
CA LEU A 89 4.65 -7.84 -20.81
C LEU A 89 4.33 -9.29 -20.44
N GLU A 90 5.36 -10.13 -20.40
CA GLU A 90 5.29 -11.51 -19.97
C GLU A 90 6.02 -11.65 -18.63
N PHE A 91 5.34 -12.14 -17.61
CA PHE A 91 5.86 -12.33 -16.26
C PHE A 91 5.94 -13.82 -15.93
N SER A 92 7.10 -14.28 -15.47
CA SER A 92 7.32 -15.63 -14.95
C SER A 92 7.77 -15.54 -13.51
N ILE A 93 7.01 -16.15 -12.60
CA ILE A 93 7.25 -16.07 -11.15
C ILE A 93 7.95 -17.36 -10.70
N ARG A 94 9.14 -17.22 -10.13
CA ARG A 94 9.95 -18.34 -9.66
C ARG A 94 10.27 -18.19 -8.17
N PRO A 95 10.01 -19.20 -7.33
CA PRO A 95 10.50 -19.20 -5.95
C PRO A 95 12.02 -19.44 -5.95
N ASN A 96 12.81 -18.55 -5.34
CA ASN A 96 14.26 -18.68 -5.24
C ASN A 96 14.83 -17.95 -4.00
N ARG A 97 14.78 -18.56 -2.81
CA ARG A 97 15.06 -17.93 -1.48
C ARG A 97 14.15 -16.72 -1.15
N GLU A 98 13.98 -15.81 -2.11
CA GLU A 98 12.95 -14.78 -2.27
C GLU A 98 12.16 -15.06 -3.56
N VAL A 99 11.02 -14.39 -3.79
CA VAL A 99 10.24 -14.62 -5.01
C VAL A 99 10.76 -13.72 -6.13
N VAL A 100 11.25 -14.31 -7.22
CA VAL A 100 11.79 -13.59 -8.37
C VAL A 100 10.78 -13.59 -9.52
N ILE A 101 10.49 -12.42 -10.06
CA ILE A 101 9.61 -12.23 -11.22
C ILE A 101 10.51 -11.88 -12.40
N LEU A 102 10.62 -12.79 -13.35
CA LEU A 102 11.30 -12.55 -14.62
C LEU A 102 10.32 -11.87 -15.57
N VAL A 103 10.71 -10.73 -16.15
CA VAL A 103 9.86 -9.95 -17.04
C VAL A 103 10.50 -9.84 -18.42
N SER A 104 9.74 -10.17 -19.46
CA SER A 104 10.07 -9.84 -20.86
C SER A 104 8.99 -8.93 -21.42
N GLY A 105 9.41 -7.83 -22.05
CA GLY A 105 8.56 -6.86 -22.71
C GLY A 105 8.81 -6.83 -24.20
N LYS A 106 7.75 -6.81 -25.00
CA LYS A 106 7.80 -6.62 -26.46
C LYS A 106 7.14 -5.29 -26.81
N CYS A 107 7.80 -4.50 -27.64
CA CYS A 107 7.32 -3.21 -28.13
C CYS A 107 7.14 -3.19 -29.65
N SER A 108 6.11 -2.50 -30.13
CA SER A 108 5.85 -2.25 -31.56
C SER A 108 5.20 -0.86 -31.76
N GLY A 109 5.37 -0.27 -32.94
CA GLY A 109 4.96 1.13 -33.22
C GLY A 109 6.09 2.12 -32.91
N ASP A 110 5.77 3.23 -32.25
CA ASP A 110 6.78 4.17 -31.72
C ASP A 110 7.59 3.50 -30.60
N LEU A 111 8.77 2.99 -30.95
CA LEU A 111 9.61 2.18 -30.06
C LEU A 111 10.15 2.99 -28.87
N ASP A 112 10.47 4.25 -29.07
CA ASP A 112 11.05 5.11 -28.02
C ASP A 112 10.00 5.44 -26.97
N LYS A 113 8.79 5.84 -27.38
CA LYS A 113 7.67 6.02 -26.45
C LYS A 113 7.33 4.72 -25.75
N CYS A 114 7.26 3.61 -26.49
CA CYS A 114 6.93 2.30 -25.92
C CYS A 114 7.92 1.89 -24.83
N ARG A 115 9.22 1.98 -25.11
CA ARG A 115 10.28 1.62 -24.15
C ARG A 115 10.21 2.49 -22.91
N ARG A 116 10.08 3.82 -23.06
CA ARG A 116 9.94 4.74 -21.92
C ARG A 116 8.71 4.44 -21.07
N PHE A 117 7.59 4.08 -21.69
CA PHE A 117 6.40 3.66 -20.96
C PHE A 117 6.63 2.34 -20.21
N VAL A 118 7.17 1.33 -20.89
CA VAL A 118 7.45 0.01 -20.30
C VAL A 118 8.40 0.13 -19.13
N ASP A 119 9.48 0.91 -19.25
CA ASP A 119 10.44 1.14 -18.16
C ASP A 119 9.76 1.80 -16.95
N LEU A 120 8.91 2.80 -17.17
CA LEU A 120 8.11 3.44 -16.12
C LEU A 120 7.15 2.45 -15.45
N TYR A 121 6.44 1.65 -16.25
CA TYR A 121 5.52 0.62 -15.77
C TYR A 121 6.23 -0.41 -14.91
N LEU A 122 7.38 -0.91 -15.35
CA LEU A 122 8.15 -1.92 -14.62
C LEU A 122 8.78 -1.35 -13.35
N ALA A 123 9.22 -0.09 -13.36
CA ALA A 123 9.69 0.60 -12.16
C ALA A 123 8.55 0.75 -11.13
N ALA A 124 7.37 1.19 -11.57
CA ALA A 124 6.19 1.32 -10.71
C ALA A 124 5.72 -0.04 -10.16
N LEU A 125 5.68 -1.07 -11.01
CA LEU A 125 5.33 -2.43 -10.60
C LEU A 125 6.34 -2.99 -9.60
N SER A 126 7.64 -2.75 -9.80
CA SER A 126 8.69 -3.17 -8.88
C SER A 126 8.51 -2.54 -7.50
N ALA A 127 8.23 -1.23 -7.43
CA ALA A 127 7.93 -0.55 -6.18
C ALA A 127 6.66 -1.11 -5.51
N TYR A 128 5.60 -1.31 -6.29
CA TYR A 128 4.33 -1.85 -5.82
C TYR A 128 4.43 -3.29 -5.32
N VAL A 129 5.18 -4.16 -5.99
CA VAL A 129 5.34 -5.56 -5.57
C VAL A 129 6.25 -5.69 -4.36
N LYS A 130 7.26 -4.83 -4.22
CA LYS A 130 8.15 -4.80 -3.05
C LYS A 130 7.42 -4.29 -1.81
N ASN A 131 6.59 -3.26 -1.98
CA ASN A 131 5.86 -2.61 -0.90
C ASN A 131 4.40 -2.38 -1.29
N PRO A 132 3.59 -3.45 -1.43
CA PRO A 132 2.19 -3.30 -1.82
C PRO A 132 1.42 -2.58 -0.71
N PRO A 133 0.54 -1.60 -1.05
CA PRO A 133 -0.26 -0.92 -0.04
C PRO A 133 -1.07 -1.92 0.78
N LEU A 134 -1.21 -1.68 2.09
CA LEU A 134 -1.87 -2.65 2.98
C LEU A 134 -3.34 -2.89 2.58
N THR A 135 -4.04 -1.85 2.14
CA THR A 135 -5.41 -1.93 1.58
C THR A 135 -5.49 -2.83 0.36
N THR A 136 -4.45 -2.79 -0.47
CA THR A 136 -4.31 -3.63 -1.64
C THR A 136 -3.98 -5.05 -1.24
N LEU A 137 -3.09 -5.27 -0.27
CA LEU A 137 -2.76 -6.59 0.27
C LEU A 137 -3.98 -7.30 0.84
N THR A 138 -4.78 -6.62 1.69
CA THR A 138 -5.98 -7.21 2.28
C THR A 138 -6.99 -7.59 1.20
N THR A 139 -7.16 -6.76 0.18
CA THR A 139 -8.03 -7.06 -0.96
C THR A 139 -7.49 -8.24 -1.78
N ILE A 140 -6.21 -8.17 -2.18
CA ILE A 140 -5.51 -9.18 -2.98
C ILE A 140 -5.53 -10.55 -2.32
N LEU A 141 -5.35 -10.62 -1.00
CA LEU A 141 -5.35 -11.89 -0.27
C LEU A 141 -6.69 -12.62 -0.40
N ASN A 142 -7.79 -11.88 -0.45
CA ASN A 142 -9.15 -12.42 -0.59
C ASN A 142 -9.56 -12.73 -2.05
N LEU A 143 -8.80 -12.26 -3.04
CA LEU A 143 -9.09 -12.55 -4.45
C LEU A 143 -8.74 -14.01 -4.79
N PRO A 144 -9.45 -14.64 -5.76
CA PRO A 144 -9.14 -16.01 -6.15
C PRO A 144 -7.73 -16.13 -6.70
N LEU A 145 -7.07 -17.26 -6.41
CA LEU A 145 -5.75 -17.54 -6.94
C LEU A 145 -5.87 -17.83 -8.45
N PRO A 146 -5.12 -17.14 -9.32
CA PRO A 146 -5.15 -17.41 -10.75
C PRO A 146 -4.66 -18.84 -11.02
N GLN A 147 -5.44 -19.63 -11.76
CA GLN A 147 -5.08 -21.02 -12.06
C GLN A 147 -3.96 -21.07 -13.10
N ILE A 148 -2.71 -21.16 -12.64
CA ILE A 148 -1.60 -21.53 -13.51
C ILE A 148 -1.65 -23.04 -13.69
N THR A 149 -1.93 -23.50 -14.92
CA THR A 149 -1.77 -24.90 -15.29
C THR A 149 -0.28 -25.25 -15.29
N ARG A 150 0.27 -25.60 -14.12
CA ARG A 150 1.54 -26.30 -14.06
C ARG A 150 1.30 -27.69 -14.63
N ALA A 151 1.93 -28.01 -15.75
CA ALA A 151 2.03 -29.40 -16.16
C ALA A 151 2.78 -30.15 -15.04
N LEU A 152 2.08 -31.03 -14.33
CA LEU A 152 2.73 -31.91 -13.35
C LEU A 152 3.79 -32.73 -14.10
N PRO A 153 5.02 -32.88 -13.59
CA PRO A 153 5.90 -33.94 -14.09
C PRO A 153 5.18 -35.26 -13.85
N THR A 154 4.91 -35.98 -14.93
CA THR A 154 4.31 -37.32 -14.90
C THR A 154 5.11 -38.20 -13.93
N PRO A 155 4.54 -38.71 -12.83
CA PRO A 155 5.24 -39.69 -12.02
C PRO A 155 5.40 -40.95 -12.87
N THR A 156 6.64 -41.24 -13.27
CA THR A 156 7.03 -42.56 -13.80
C THR A 156 6.80 -43.58 -12.69
N HIS A 157 5.67 -44.27 -12.77
CA HIS A 157 5.34 -45.46 -11.98
C HIS A 157 6.37 -46.57 -12.27
N PRO A 158 7.07 -47.11 -11.28
CA PRO A 158 7.61 -48.46 -11.36
C PRO A 158 6.50 -49.47 -11.06
N THR A 159 6.43 -50.49 -11.89
CA THR A 159 5.52 -51.64 -11.86
C THR A 159 5.65 -52.42 -10.54
N PRO A 160 4.56 -52.94 -9.94
CA PRO A 160 4.62 -53.70 -8.70
C PRO A 160 4.99 -55.18 -8.95
N PRO A 161 5.80 -55.81 -8.07
CA PRO A 161 5.81 -57.27 -7.91
C PRO A 161 4.93 -57.72 -6.71
N PRO A 162 4.50 -58.99 -6.70
CA PRO A 162 3.36 -59.46 -5.92
C PRO A 162 3.68 -59.78 -4.46
N THR A 163 2.64 -59.65 -3.63
CA THR A 163 2.54 -60.04 -2.22
C THR A 163 2.60 -61.57 -2.06
N PRO A 164 3.24 -62.08 -1.00
CA PRO A 164 2.51 -62.78 0.08
C PRO A 164 3.19 -62.54 1.45
N SER A 165 2.68 -62.85 2.65
CA SER A 165 1.39 -63.22 3.23
C SER A 165 1.56 -63.03 4.76
N MET A 166 0.46 -62.73 5.46
CA MET A 166 0.13 -62.90 6.88
C MET A 166 1.22 -62.93 7.97
N GLU A 167 1.09 -62.05 8.97
CA GLU A 167 1.11 -62.47 10.39
C GLU A 167 0.33 -61.51 11.32
N LYS A 168 0.04 -62.03 12.51
CA LYS A 168 -1.05 -61.75 13.46
C LYS A 168 -1.14 -60.35 14.09
N PRO A 169 -2.29 -60.02 14.74
CA PRO A 169 -2.57 -58.74 15.35
C PRO A 169 -1.99 -58.63 16.77
N ILE A 170 -1.36 -57.49 17.05
CA ILE A 170 -0.96 -57.09 18.41
C ILE A 170 -1.75 -55.82 18.75
N THR A 171 -2.60 -55.95 19.77
CA THR A 171 -3.34 -54.86 20.43
C THR A 171 -2.38 -53.95 21.19
N PRO A 172 -2.53 -52.61 21.11
CA PRO A 172 -2.05 -51.72 22.17
C PRO A 172 -3.18 -50.96 22.88
N ALA A 173 -2.79 -50.51 24.07
CA ALA A 173 -3.53 -50.03 25.23
C ALA A 173 -4.35 -48.72 25.06
N PRO A 174 -5.17 -48.35 26.08
CA PRO A 174 -6.06 -47.19 26.03
C PRO A 174 -5.32 -45.85 26.01
N LYS A 175 -5.83 -44.92 25.21
CA LYS A 175 -5.37 -43.53 25.07
C LYS A 175 -5.67 -42.70 26.34
N PRO A 176 -4.72 -41.94 26.91
CA PRO A 176 -5.02 -40.94 27.94
C PRO A 176 -5.79 -39.75 27.35
N ALA A 177 -6.70 -39.18 28.15
CA ALA A 177 -7.52 -38.04 27.78
C ALA A 177 -6.66 -36.79 27.51
N GLU A 178 -6.80 -36.19 26.32
CA GLU A 178 -6.26 -34.88 25.98
C GLU A 178 -7.10 -33.79 26.67
N THR A 179 -6.46 -33.07 27.58
CA THR A 179 -6.96 -31.85 28.21
C THR A 179 -7.13 -30.76 27.14
N ALA A 180 -8.31 -30.13 27.12
CA ALA A 180 -8.62 -29.04 26.19
C ALA A 180 -7.65 -27.86 26.34
N PRO A 181 -7.22 -27.20 25.24
CA PRO A 181 -6.41 -25.99 25.32
C PRO A 181 -7.19 -24.82 25.95
N PRO A 182 -6.52 -23.96 26.75
CA PRO A 182 -7.15 -22.79 27.35
C PRO A 182 -7.58 -21.78 26.29
N THR A 183 -8.79 -21.26 26.48
CA THR A 183 -9.38 -20.17 25.70
C THR A 183 -8.44 -18.95 25.68
N PRO A 184 -8.15 -18.35 24.52
CA PRO A 184 -7.37 -17.12 24.46
C PRO A 184 -8.10 -15.99 25.21
N PRO A 185 -7.40 -15.14 25.96
CA PRO A 185 -8.03 -14.01 26.64
C PRO A 185 -8.66 -13.04 25.61
N PRO A 186 -9.79 -12.41 25.95
CA PRO A 186 -10.47 -11.48 25.06
C PRO A 186 -9.56 -10.28 24.77
N ARG A 187 -9.35 -10.02 23.47
CA ARG A 187 -8.60 -8.88 22.96
C ARG A 187 -9.35 -7.60 23.34
N SER A 188 -8.76 -6.77 24.19
CA SER A 188 -9.30 -5.46 24.55
C SER A 188 -9.53 -4.63 23.28
N GLU A 189 -10.80 -4.38 23.00
CA GLU A 189 -11.26 -3.51 21.93
C GLU A 189 -10.96 -2.06 22.33
N VAL A 190 -10.03 -1.42 21.62
CA VAL A 190 -9.70 0.00 21.83
C VAL A 190 -10.91 0.83 21.40
N LYS A 191 -11.69 1.31 22.37
CA LYS A 191 -12.76 2.27 22.11
C LYS A 191 -12.16 3.61 21.72
N ILE A 192 -12.41 4.03 20.48
CA ILE A 192 -12.12 5.38 20.00
C ILE A 192 -13.14 6.33 20.66
N PRO A 193 -12.71 7.41 21.33
CA PRO A 193 -13.62 8.38 21.94
C PRO A 193 -14.49 9.06 20.88
N GLU A 194 -15.77 9.24 21.19
CA GLU A 194 -16.73 9.98 20.34
C GLU A 194 -16.43 11.48 20.43
N VAL A 195 -16.09 12.10 19.29
CA VAL A 195 -15.68 13.51 19.21
C VAL A 195 -16.91 14.41 19.14
N LYS A 196 -17.04 15.37 20.07
CA LYS A 196 -18.06 16.44 20.00
C LYS A 196 -17.87 17.30 18.75
N ALA A 197 -18.95 17.87 18.21
CA ALA A 197 -18.88 18.73 17.03
C ALA A 197 -17.87 19.88 17.25
N PRO A 198 -16.92 20.10 16.31
CA PRO A 198 -15.85 21.07 16.50
C PRO A 198 -16.34 22.51 16.42
N LEU A 199 -15.67 23.41 17.14
CA LEU A 199 -16.01 24.84 17.21
C LEU A 199 -15.65 25.60 15.92
N ILE A 200 -14.66 25.11 15.17
CA ILE A 200 -14.21 25.65 13.88
C ILE A 200 -14.32 24.54 12.84
N ASP A 201 -14.74 24.89 11.62
CA ASP A 201 -14.79 23.92 10.53
C ASP A 201 -13.37 23.42 10.22
N PRO A 202 -13.12 22.09 10.18
CA PRO A 202 -11.83 21.54 9.80
C PRO A 202 -11.29 22.07 8.47
N SER A 203 -12.18 22.41 7.53
CA SER A 203 -11.85 23.00 6.22
C SER A 203 -11.28 24.40 6.33
N GLU A 204 -11.74 25.18 7.30
CA GLU A 204 -11.19 26.50 7.60
C GLU A 204 -9.87 26.36 8.36
N ALA A 205 -9.83 25.53 9.40
CA ALA A 205 -8.65 25.37 10.26
C ALA A 205 -7.43 24.77 9.51
N LEU A 206 -7.68 23.92 8.52
CA LEU A 206 -6.64 23.21 7.76
C LEU A 206 -6.50 23.69 6.31
N ASP A 207 -7.09 24.83 5.93
CA ASP A 207 -6.80 25.46 4.63
C ASP A 207 -5.29 25.76 4.50
N VAL A 208 -4.72 25.63 3.29
CA VAL A 208 -3.27 25.78 3.07
C VAL A 208 -2.79 27.19 3.43
N VAL A 209 -3.53 28.21 3.03
CA VAL A 209 -3.17 29.62 3.26
C VAL A 209 -3.35 29.95 4.72
N ASN A 210 -4.42 29.45 5.33
CA ASN A 210 -4.65 29.64 6.76
C ASN A 210 -3.59 28.93 7.59
N LEU A 211 -3.24 27.67 7.30
CA LEU A 211 -2.18 26.93 7.99
C LEU A 211 -0.83 27.63 7.93
N ALA A 212 -0.42 28.11 6.76
CA ALA A 212 0.82 28.87 6.62
C ALA A 212 0.79 30.13 7.52
N THR A 213 -0.34 30.82 7.56
CA THR A 213 -0.53 32.01 8.41
C THR A 213 -0.51 31.66 9.90
N VAL A 214 -1.22 30.60 10.29
CA VAL A 214 -1.34 30.11 11.66
C VAL A 214 0.03 29.68 12.19
N VAL A 215 0.78 28.88 11.43
CA VAL A 215 2.11 28.38 11.84
C VAL A 215 3.11 29.53 12.00
N ILE A 216 2.97 30.62 11.24
CA ILE A 216 3.84 31.80 11.35
C ILE A 216 3.43 32.71 12.52
N LYS A 217 2.14 32.95 12.70
CA LYS A 217 1.64 33.97 13.64
C LYS A 217 1.32 33.43 15.04
N SER A 218 1.07 32.12 15.16
CA SER A 218 0.63 31.52 16.42
C SER A 218 1.83 31.11 17.27
N PRO A 219 1.76 31.29 18.60
CA PRO A 219 2.80 30.82 19.50
C PRO A 219 2.86 29.29 19.54
N ILE A 220 4.07 28.75 19.59
CA ILE A 220 4.29 27.34 19.93
C ILE A 220 4.06 27.19 21.43
N VAL A 221 3.04 26.42 21.80
CA VAL A 221 2.69 26.16 23.20
C VAL A 221 3.39 24.90 23.74
N SER A 222 3.80 23.99 22.85
CA SER A 222 4.55 22.80 23.22
C SER A 222 5.36 22.25 22.04
N MET A 223 6.47 21.61 22.35
CA MET A 223 7.29 20.89 21.38
C MET A 223 7.88 19.64 22.03
N HIS A 224 7.86 18.54 21.30
CA HIS A 224 8.44 17.28 21.74
C HIS A 224 9.10 16.53 20.58
N VAL A 225 10.09 15.71 20.92
CA VAL A 225 10.79 14.85 19.96
C VAL A 225 10.68 13.42 20.44
N PHE A 226 9.83 12.64 19.79
CA PHE A 226 9.70 11.20 20.05
C PHE A 226 10.88 10.47 19.42
N LYS A 227 11.57 9.65 20.21
CA LYS A 227 12.65 8.79 19.72
C LYS A 227 12.09 7.53 19.06
N PRO A 228 12.84 6.87 18.17
CA PRO A 228 12.46 5.57 17.62
C PRO A 228 12.03 4.59 18.72
N GLY A 229 10.94 3.86 18.47
CA GLY A 229 10.29 2.98 19.44
C GLY A 229 9.08 3.59 20.14
N TRP A 230 8.66 4.80 19.76
CA TRP A 230 7.43 5.42 20.27
C TRP A 230 6.18 4.72 19.73
N SER A 231 5.08 4.81 20.49
CA SER A 231 3.78 4.24 20.16
C SER A 231 2.75 5.33 19.86
N ILE A 232 1.66 4.98 19.18
CA ILE A 232 0.57 5.92 18.89
C ILE A 232 -0.04 6.44 20.20
N GLU A 233 -0.12 5.57 21.19
CA GLU A 233 -0.58 5.88 22.54
C GLU A 233 0.27 7.00 23.16
N ASP A 234 1.59 7.00 22.96
CA ASP A 234 2.48 8.07 23.45
C ASP A 234 2.17 9.43 22.79
N LEU A 235 1.86 9.41 21.48
CA LEU A 235 1.49 10.64 20.74
C LEU A 235 0.15 11.19 21.22
N LEU A 236 -0.87 10.32 21.37
CA LEU A 236 -2.18 10.70 21.87
C LEU A 236 -2.12 11.18 23.33
N PHE A 237 -1.33 10.50 24.15
CA PHE A 237 -1.06 10.91 25.52
C PHE A 237 -0.37 12.28 25.57
N TYR A 238 0.57 12.55 24.66
CA TYR A 238 1.20 13.86 24.57
C TYR A 238 0.20 14.96 24.20
N PHE A 239 -0.67 14.77 23.21
CA PHE A 239 -1.68 15.78 22.85
C PHE A 239 -2.65 16.07 24.00
N THR A 240 -3.15 15.02 24.64
CA THR A 240 -4.09 15.15 25.78
C THR A 240 -3.41 15.75 27.01
N LYS A 241 -2.16 15.40 27.31
CA LYS A 241 -1.37 16.00 28.41
C LYS A 241 -1.15 17.51 28.21
N GLU A 242 -0.85 17.91 26.97
CA GLU A 242 -0.57 19.31 26.64
C GLU A 242 -1.83 20.15 26.40
N SER A 243 -3.01 19.53 26.36
CA SER A 243 -4.32 20.18 26.16
C SER A 243 -4.60 21.31 27.16
N SER A 244 -4.10 21.20 28.39
CA SER A 244 -4.22 22.26 29.40
C SER A 244 -3.68 23.61 28.92
N LYS A 245 -2.65 23.61 28.06
CA LYS A 245 -2.05 24.80 27.46
C LYS A 245 -2.85 25.36 26.29
N LEU A 246 -3.82 24.60 25.77
CA LEU A 246 -4.73 25.01 24.69
C LEU A 246 -6.01 25.68 25.20
N ARG A 247 -6.27 25.66 26.51
CA ARG A 247 -7.51 26.22 27.10
C ARG A 247 -7.72 27.71 26.83
N ASP A 248 -6.63 28.47 26.75
CA ASP A 248 -6.65 29.92 26.47
C ASP A 248 -6.74 30.24 24.97
N TYR A 249 -6.87 29.22 24.13
CA TYR A 249 -6.91 29.32 22.67
C TYR A 249 -8.23 28.80 22.12
N THR A 250 -8.53 29.14 20.88
CA THR A 250 -9.73 28.64 20.18
C THR A 250 -9.55 27.18 19.83
N TYR A 251 -8.37 26.81 19.33
CA TYR A 251 -7.98 25.44 18.98
C TYR A 251 -6.45 25.29 18.92
N GLY A 252 -5.98 24.05 18.78
CA GLY A 252 -4.58 23.75 18.51
C GLY A 252 -4.35 23.29 17.06
N ILE A 253 -3.24 23.71 16.47
CA ILE A 253 -2.67 23.04 15.29
C ILE A 253 -1.40 22.34 15.72
N SER A 254 -1.30 21.04 15.49
CA SER A 254 -0.05 20.32 15.68
C SER A 254 0.64 20.01 14.36
N THR A 255 1.92 20.33 14.25
CA THR A 255 2.75 19.85 13.14
C THR A 255 3.53 18.64 13.57
N VAL A 256 3.42 17.54 12.82
CA VAL A 256 4.18 16.30 13.06
C VAL A 256 5.08 16.05 11.87
N LYS A 257 6.39 16.04 12.10
CA LYS A 257 7.39 15.85 11.05
C LYS A 257 8.34 14.69 11.37
N SER A 258 8.72 13.96 10.34
CA SER A 258 9.87 13.05 10.38
C SER A 258 10.95 13.53 9.42
N ASN A 259 12.18 13.06 9.56
CA ASN A 259 13.34 13.52 8.79
C ASN A 259 13.32 13.10 7.30
N THR A 260 12.22 12.53 6.81
CA THR A 260 12.14 11.88 5.49
C THR A 260 10.90 12.32 4.74
N ASP A 261 9.75 11.71 5.07
CA ASP A 261 8.57 11.69 4.20
C ASP A 261 7.26 11.90 4.95
N LEU A 262 7.33 12.44 6.17
CA LEU A 262 6.17 12.78 7.01
C LEU A 262 6.18 14.28 7.32
N ASP A 263 5.14 14.98 6.87
CA ASP A 263 4.89 16.39 7.20
C ASP A 263 3.38 16.63 7.34
N LEU A 264 2.89 16.62 8.57
CA LEU A 264 1.47 16.65 8.89
C LEU A 264 1.10 17.92 9.62
N SER A 265 -0.12 18.39 9.37
CA SER A 265 -0.84 19.38 10.19
C SER A 265 -2.11 18.75 10.74
N ILE A 266 -2.27 18.75 12.05
CA ILE A 266 -3.34 18.09 12.79
C ILE A 266 -4.14 19.16 13.53
N TYR A 267 -5.45 19.20 13.30
CA TYR A 267 -6.37 20.02 14.08
C TYR A 267 -6.68 19.30 15.40
N LEU A 268 -6.32 19.93 16.51
CA LEU A 268 -6.63 19.51 17.87
C LEU A 268 -7.74 20.40 18.47
N ASP A 269 -8.71 19.78 19.14
CA ASP A 269 -9.64 20.52 20.01
C ASP A 269 -8.93 21.00 21.30
N ARG A 270 -9.69 21.67 22.18
CA ARG A 270 -9.15 22.24 23.44
C ARG A 270 -8.76 21.15 24.45
N GLU A 271 -9.30 19.96 24.29
CA GLU A 271 -9.05 18.77 25.09
C GLU A 271 -7.87 17.95 24.53
N GLY A 272 -7.29 18.36 23.39
CA GLY A 272 -6.17 17.68 22.76
C GLY A 272 -6.58 16.46 21.93
N ASN A 273 -7.87 16.29 21.63
CA ASN A 273 -8.33 15.26 20.71
C ASN A 273 -8.10 15.70 19.27
N ILE A 274 -7.80 14.72 18.42
CA ILE A 274 -7.63 14.94 17.00
C ILE A 274 -9.00 15.06 16.35
N VAL A 275 -9.29 16.21 15.75
CA VAL A 275 -10.53 16.46 15.02
C VAL A 275 -10.37 16.08 13.55
N ALA A 276 -9.28 16.53 12.94
CA ALA A 276 -8.96 16.28 11.54
C ALA A 276 -7.46 16.47 11.31
N TRP A 277 -6.98 16.07 10.13
CA TRP A 277 -5.59 16.26 9.76
C TRP A 277 -5.45 16.38 8.25
N ARG A 278 -4.31 16.91 7.82
CA ARG A 278 -3.84 16.88 6.44
C ARG A 278 -2.33 16.84 6.38
N GLY A 279 -1.79 16.57 5.20
CA GLY A 279 -0.36 16.71 4.95
C GLY A 279 0.22 15.54 4.17
N TRP A 280 1.53 15.37 4.26
CA TRP A 280 2.30 14.44 3.46
C TRP A 280 2.68 13.22 4.29
N VAL A 281 2.37 12.03 3.76
CA VAL A 281 2.79 10.75 4.33
C VAL A 281 3.35 9.90 3.20
N LYS A 282 4.62 9.47 3.33
CA LYS A 282 5.34 8.68 2.32
C LYS A 282 5.29 9.32 0.93
N GLY A 283 5.39 10.65 0.86
CA GLY A 283 5.37 11.41 -0.40
C GLY A 283 3.99 11.52 -1.07
N LYS A 284 2.91 11.07 -0.41
CA LYS A 284 1.54 11.31 -0.84
C LYS A 284 0.91 12.42 0.00
N GLU A 285 0.32 13.41 -0.67
CA GLU A 285 -0.52 14.41 -0.01
C GLU A 285 -1.89 13.81 0.33
N TYR A 286 -2.30 14.02 1.57
CA TYR A 286 -3.62 13.74 2.09
C TYR A 286 -4.29 15.08 2.38
N ASP A 287 -5.45 15.27 1.74
CA ASP A 287 -6.34 16.36 2.06
C ASP A 287 -7.01 16.12 3.43
N ILE A 288 -7.85 17.05 3.87
CA ILE A 288 -8.52 17.02 5.17
C ILE A 288 -9.22 15.68 5.38
N SER A 289 -8.71 14.93 6.35
CA SER A 289 -9.03 13.53 6.56
C SER A 289 -9.42 13.27 8.01
N LYS A 290 -10.17 12.18 8.21
CA LYS A 290 -10.66 11.76 9.52
C LYS A 290 -9.52 11.21 10.40
N PRO A 291 -9.61 11.32 11.73
CA PRO A 291 -8.55 10.93 12.66
C PRO A 291 -8.09 9.47 12.56
N TYR A 292 -9.01 8.52 12.36
CA TYR A 292 -8.66 7.09 12.31
C TYR A 292 -7.65 6.77 11.20
N LEU A 293 -7.76 7.45 10.05
CA LEU A 293 -6.84 7.23 8.93
C LEU A 293 -5.42 7.69 9.27
N LEU A 294 -5.28 8.78 10.03
CA LEU A 294 -3.98 9.23 10.53
C LEU A 294 -3.33 8.18 11.42
N LEU A 295 -4.09 7.66 12.39
CA LEU A 295 -3.57 6.70 13.36
C LEU A 295 -3.13 5.42 12.66
N GLU A 296 -3.86 4.94 11.66
CA GLU A 296 -3.41 3.80 10.86
C GLU A 296 -2.10 4.08 10.12
N LEU A 297 -1.97 5.25 9.48
CA LEU A 297 -0.77 5.63 8.74
C LEU A 297 0.46 5.79 9.63
N LEU A 298 0.28 6.27 10.86
CA LEU A 298 1.37 6.51 11.80
C LEU A 298 1.95 5.23 12.43
N LYS A 299 1.28 4.07 12.34
CA LYS A 299 1.81 2.78 12.85
C LYS A 299 3.18 2.45 12.27
N ASP A 300 3.36 2.76 11.00
CA ASP A 300 4.60 2.51 10.24
C ASP A 300 5.75 3.47 10.59
N TYR A 301 5.50 4.47 11.43
CA TYR A 301 6.46 5.52 11.79
C TYR A 301 7.01 5.36 13.21
N SER A 302 6.54 4.35 13.96
CA SER A 302 6.99 4.04 15.32
C SER A 302 8.51 3.82 15.43
N ASN A 303 9.13 3.28 14.38
CA ASN A 303 10.58 3.08 14.31
C ASN A 303 11.40 4.32 13.89
N ARG A 304 10.76 5.50 13.78
CA ARG A 304 11.42 6.75 13.36
C ARG A 304 11.34 7.81 14.45
N GLU A 305 12.25 8.77 14.39
CA GLU A 305 12.12 10.00 15.18
C GLU A 305 10.97 10.85 14.62
N LEU A 306 10.10 11.34 15.51
CA LEU A 306 9.07 12.33 15.20
C LEU A 306 9.29 13.62 15.97
N ARG A 307 9.20 14.75 15.27
CA ARG A 307 9.17 16.08 15.86
C ARG A 307 7.75 16.60 15.82
N VAL A 308 7.22 16.88 17.01
CA VAL A 308 5.86 17.35 17.19
C VAL A 308 5.91 18.74 17.79
N ARG A 309 5.18 19.67 17.18
CA ARG A 309 4.98 21.02 17.72
C ARG A 309 3.48 21.27 17.80
N ILE A 310 3.05 21.99 18.82
CA ILE A 310 1.66 22.39 19.01
C ILE A 310 1.62 23.92 19.05
N TYR A 311 0.77 24.50 18.21
CA TYR A 311 0.52 25.93 18.07
C TYR A 311 -0.85 26.25 18.65
N GLY A 312 -0.94 27.26 19.51
CA GLY A 312 -2.22 27.73 20.06
C GLY A 312 -2.80 28.83 19.18
N VAL A 313 -4.00 28.62 18.62
CA VAL A 313 -4.61 29.56 17.67
C VAL A 313 -5.71 30.38 18.34
N LYS A 314 -5.59 31.71 18.28
CA LYS A 314 -6.64 32.64 18.72
C LYS A 314 -7.45 33.10 17.52
N LYS A 315 -8.72 33.44 17.76
CA LYS A 315 -9.58 34.06 16.76
C LYS A 315 -9.23 35.55 16.62
#